data_AF-A0A3P6C1C8-F1
#
_entry.id   AF-A0A3P6C1C8-F1
#
_cell.length_a   1.000
_cell.length_b   1.000
_cell.length_c   1.000
_cell.angle_alpha   90.00
_cell.angle_beta   90.00
_cell.angle_gamma   90.00
#
_symmetry.space_group_name_H-M   'P 1'
#
loop_
_entity.id
_entity.type
_entity.pdbx_description
1 polymer ?
#
loop_
_entity_poly.entity_id
_entity_poly.type
_entity_poly.pdbx_seq_one_letter_code
_entity_poly.pdbx_strand_id
1 'polypeptide(L)'
;MNALEYFKTHLKYEKNPKIREAITQKFTEYLRRAEEIRAVLDEGGPGPGSNGGDAAVKSKPKEGGGDGEDPEQSKLRAGLDSAIVREKPNIKWTDVAGLESAKQALQEAVILPVKFPQFFTGK
;
A
#
# COMPACT_ATOMS: atom_id res chain seq x y z
N MET A 1 7.91 -21.99 2.51
CA MET A 1 7.65 -23.11 3.45
C MET A 1 6.40 -22.78 4.23
N ASN A 2 5.23 -23.10 3.67
CA ASN A 2 4.39 -24.27 3.99
C ASN A 2 3.63 -24.17 5.34
N ALA A 3 2.89 -23.06 5.53
CA ALA A 3 1.96 -22.87 6.66
C ALA A 3 1.00 -24.06 6.88
N LEU A 4 0.59 -24.71 5.79
CA LEU A 4 -0.25 -25.91 5.82
C LEU A 4 0.46 -27.13 6.46
N GLU A 5 1.78 -27.28 6.31
CA GLU A 5 2.54 -28.34 6.99
C GLU A 5 2.56 -28.13 8.51
N TYR A 6 2.66 -26.88 8.98
CA TYR A 6 2.57 -26.57 10.40
C TYR A 6 1.17 -26.89 10.95
N PHE A 7 0.10 -26.54 10.24
CA PHE A 7 -1.25 -26.92 10.68
C PHE A 7 -1.44 -28.44 10.68
N LYS A 8 -0.90 -29.17 9.70
CA LYS A 8 -0.94 -30.63 9.65
C LYS A 8 -0.20 -31.27 10.83
N THR A 9 0.97 -30.76 11.20
CA THR A 9 1.71 -31.26 12.38
C THR A 9 0.98 -30.94 13.68
N HIS A 10 0.40 -29.75 13.81
CA HIS A 10 -0.38 -29.38 15.00
C HIS A 10 -1.64 -30.24 15.13
N LEU A 11 -2.38 -30.51 14.05
CA LEU A 11 -3.55 -31.39 14.06
C LEU A 11 -3.21 -32.83 14.49
N LYS A 12 -1.99 -33.30 14.25
CA LYS A 12 -1.54 -34.64 14.66
C LYS A 12 -1.39 -34.79 16.18
N TYR A 13 -1.03 -33.70 16.87
CA TYR A 13 -0.74 -33.72 18.31
C TYR A 13 -1.78 -32.98 19.16
N GLU A 14 -2.69 -32.23 18.55
CA GLU A 14 -3.75 -31.50 19.25
C GLU A 14 -4.87 -32.44 19.72
N LYS A 15 -5.12 -32.43 21.03
CA LYS A 15 -6.12 -33.29 21.69
C LYS A 15 -7.42 -32.54 21.98
N ASN A 16 -7.37 -31.21 22.02
CA ASN A 16 -8.54 -30.40 22.30
C ASN A 16 -9.44 -30.31 21.05
N PRO A 17 -10.70 -30.79 21.11
CA PRO A 17 -11.59 -30.82 19.95
C PRO A 17 -11.89 -29.43 19.38
N LYS A 18 -12.00 -28.40 20.24
CA LYS A 18 -12.29 -27.02 19.79
C LYS A 18 -11.13 -26.40 19.04
N ILE A 19 -9.90 -26.65 19.49
CA ILE A 19 -8.68 -26.14 18.84
C ILE A 19 -8.47 -26.87 17.52
N ARG A 20 -8.70 -28.19 17.51
CA ARG A 20 -8.64 -29.00 16.28
C ARG A 20 -9.63 -28.51 15.22
N GLU A 21 -10.85 -28.15 15.63
CA GLU A 21 -11.86 -27.57 14.74
C GLU A 21 -11.42 -26.21 14.18
N ALA A 22 -10.93 -25.30 15.03
CA ALA A 22 -10.45 -23.99 14.62
C ALA A 22 -9.26 -24.08 13.63
N ILE A 23 -8.31 -24.98 13.88
CA ILE A 23 -7.17 -25.21 12.98
C ILE A 23 -7.65 -25.80 11.65
N THR A 24 -8.61 -26.72 11.68
CA THR A 24 -9.18 -27.32 10.46
C THR A 24 -9.91 -26.27 9.62
N GLN A 25 -10.69 -25.38 10.25
CA GLN A 25 -11.36 -24.27 9.57
C GLN A 25 -10.34 -23.37 8.86
N LYS A 26 -9.26 -22.99 9.56
CA LYS A 26 -8.19 -22.18 8.98
C LYS A 26 -7.43 -22.89 7.87
N PHE A 27 -7.19 -24.19 8.00
CA PHE A 27 -6.56 -25.00 6.95
C PHE A 27 -7.38 -24.97 5.65
N THR A 28 -8.69 -25.16 5.74
CA THR A 28 -9.61 -25.09 4.60
C THR A 28 -9.67 -23.69 3.98
N GLU A 29 -9.70 -22.64 4.82
CA GLU A 29 -9.68 -21.24 4.37
C GLU A 29 -8.42 -20.92 3.54
N TYR A 30 -7.24 -21.34 4.02
CA TYR A 30 -5.99 -21.15 3.29
C TYR A 30 -5.89 -21.95 2.00
N LEU A 31 -6.43 -23.17 1.97
CA LEU A 31 -6.50 -23.97 0.74
C LEU A 31 -7.39 -23.30 -0.31
N ARG A 32 -8.60 -22.91 0.07
CA ARG A 32 -9.53 -22.22 -0.82
C ARG A 32 -8.93 -20.92 -1.36
N ARG A 33 -8.32 -20.11 -0.50
CA ARG A 33 -7.65 -18.87 -0.92
C ARG A 33 -6.49 -19.14 -1.89
N ALA A 34 -5.74 -20.23 -1.69
CA ALA A 34 -4.66 -20.61 -2.61
C ALA A 34 -5.19 -21.10 -3.97
N GLU A 35 -6.37 -21.71 -4.02
CA GLU A 35 -7.07 -22.06 -5.26
C GLU A 35 -7.61 -20.81 -5.98
N GLU A 36 -8.22 -19.87 -5.25
CA GLU A 36 -8.69 -18.59 -5.78
C GLU A 36 -7.54 -17.76 -6.36
N ILE A 37 -6.42 -17.66 -5.63
CA ILE A 37 -5.22 -16.97 -6.10
C ILE A 37 -4.67 -17.65 -7.37
N ARG A 38 -4.66 -18.99 -7.44
CA ARG A 38 -4.21 -19.70 -8.64
C ARG A 38 -5.12 -19.43 -9.83
N ALA A 39 -6.43 -19.48 -9.64
CA ALA A 39 -7.38 -19.17 -10.72
C ALA A 39 -7.17 -17.76 -11.29
N VAL A 40 -6.97 -16.76 -10.43
CA VAL A 40 -6.70 -15.37 -10.85
C VAL A 40 -5.35 -15.23 -11.58
N LEU A 41 -4.33 -15.96 -11.13
CA LEU A 41 -3.01 -15.95 -11.76
C LEU A 41 -2.99 -16.67 -13.12
N ASP A 42 -3.72 -17.79 -13.24
CA ASP A 42 -3.84 -18.55 -14.49
C ASP A 42 -4.71 -17.82 -15.54
N GLU A 43 -5.71 -17.05 -15.10
CA GLU A 43 -6.54 -16.19 -15.97
C GLU A 43 -5.88 -14.85 -16.35
N GLY A 44 -4.62 -14.61 -15.96
CA GLY A 44 -3.84 -13.45 -16.41
C GLY A 44 -4.29 -12.10 -15.84
N GLY A 45 -4.93 -12.09 -14.66
CA GLY A 45 -5.30 -10.86 -13.96
C GLY A 45 -4.07 -10.14 -13.37
N PRO A 46 -4.07 -8.78 -13.30
CA PRO A 46 -2.96 -8.03 -12.73
C PRO A 46 -2.86 -8.35 -11.23
N GLY A 47 -1.79 -9.04 -10.83
CA GLY A 47 -1.60 -9.49 -9.46
C GLY A 47 -1.49 -8.33 -8.46
N PRO A 48 -1.88 -8.55 -7.19
CA PRO A 48 -1.70 -7.56 -6.14
C PRO A 48 -0.21 -7.35 -5.88
N GLY A 49 0.27 -6.12 -6.10
CA GLY A 49 1.67 -5.74 -5.97
C GLY A 49 2.21 -5.92 -4.57
N SER A 50 3.38 -6.56 -4.45
CA SER A 50 4.26 -6.42 -3.30
C SER A 50 5.39 -5.45 -3.64
N ASN A 51 5.24 -4.23 -3.14
CA ASN A 51 6.26 -3.20 -3.14
C ASN A 51 7.37 -3.59 -2.14
N GLY A 52 8.62 -3.67 -2.57
CA GLY A 52 9.74 -4.00 -1.69
C GLY A 52 11.11 -3.97 -2.37
N GLY A 53 11.70 -2.77 -2.46
CA GLY A 53 13.15 -2.60 -2.29
C GLY A 53 14.06 -2.69 -3.52
N ASP A 54 14.56 -1.52 -3.90
CA ASP A 54 15.93 -1.25 -4.34
C ASP A 54 16.35 -1.40 -5.83
N ALA A 55 16.89 -0.28 -6.31
CA ALA A 55 17.88 -0.07 -7.37
C ALA A 55 17.56 -0.38 -8.86
N ALA A 56 17.86 0.65 -9.67
CA ALA A 56 18.05 0.67 -11.12
C ALA A 56 16.80 0.75 -12.03
N VAL A 57 16.17 1.94 -12.07
CA VAL A 57 15.31 2.33 -13.20
C VAL A 57 16.19 2.60 -14.42
N LYS A 58 16.37 1.57 -15.23
CA LYS A 58 16.82 1.69 -16.62
C LYS A 58 15.61 2.10 -17.45
N SER A 59 15.60 3.35 -17.90
CA SER A 59 14.60 3.93 -18.79
C SER A 59 14.43 3.11 -20.07
N LYS A 60 13.22 2.56 -20.28
CA LYS A 60 12.72 2.20 -21.60
C LYS A 60 11.26 2.65 -21.70
N PRO A 61 10.89 3.52 -22.65
CA PRO A 61 9.50 3.90 -22.86
C PRO A 61 8.80 2.73 -23.55
N LYS A 62 7.71 2.26 -22.97
CA LYS A 62 6.76 1.41 -23.69
C LYS A 62 5.44 2.17 -23.74
N GLU A 63 5.27 2.92 -24.82
CA GLU A 63 3.94 3.18 -25.38
C GLU A 63 3.23 1.83 -25.54
N GLY A 64 2.00 1.78 -25.04
CA GLY A 64 1.16 0.60 -25.10
C GLY A 64 -0.21 0.98 -24.57
N GLY A 65 -1.00 1.61 -25.44
CA GLY A 65 -2.41 1.88 -25.20
C GLY A 65 -3.15 0.60 -24.86
N GLY A 66 -3.92 0.67 -23.78
CA GLY A 66 -4.92 -0.29 -23.35
C GLY A 66 -6.03 0.51 -22.72
N ASP A 67 -6.86 1.12 -23.58
CA ASP A 67 -8.10 1.77 -23.18
C ASP A 67 -9.04 0.71 -22.59
N GLY A 68 -9.11 0.76 -21.28
CA GLY A 68 -9.93 -0.04 -20.42
C GLY A 68 -9.75 0.51 -19.02
N GLU A 69 -10.06 1.79 -18.83
CA GLU A 69 -10.16 2.38 -17.49
C GLU A 69 -11.17 1.54 -16.72
N ASP A 70 -10.63 0.66 -15.87
CA ASP A 70 -11.40 -0.08 -14.89
C ASP A 70 -12.30 0.93 -14.15
N PRO A 71 -13.64 0.76 -14.16
CA PRO A 71 -14.55 1.70 -13.54
C PRO A 71 -14.25 1.91 -12.05
N GLU A 72 -13.56 0.98 -11.40
CA GLU A 72 -13.06 1.15 -10.04
C GLU A 72 -11.89 2.14 -9.96
N GLN A 73 -10.90 2.06 -10.86
CA GLN A 73 -9.80 3.03 -10.91
C GLN A 73 -10.28 4.45 -11.21
N SER A 74 -11.27 4.62 -12.09
CA SER A 74 -11.87 5.92 -12.37
C SER A 74 -12.54 6.51 -11.13
N LYS A 75 -13.29 5.69 -10.37
CA LYS A 75 -13.89 6.12 -9.09
C LYS A 75 -12.84 6.50 -8.05
N LEU A 76 -11.74 5.74 -7.95
CA LEU A 76 -10.65 6.05 -7.03
C LEU A 76 -9.97 7.37 -7.40
N ARG A 77 -9.68 7.60 -8.68
CA ARG A 77 -9.11 8.86 -9.19
C ARG A 77 -10.03 10.04 -8.93
N ALA A 78 -11.32 9.90 -9.23
CA ALA A 78 -12.32 10.93 -8.95
C ALA A 78 -12.41 11.26 -7.44
N GLY A 79 -12.34 10.24 -6.59
CA GLY A 79 -12.27 10.41 -5.14
C GLY A 79 -11.04 11.21 -4.71
N LEU A 80 -9.86 10.87 -5.23
CA LEU A 80 -8.62 11.60 -4.94
C LEU A 80 -8.67 13.04 -5.43
N ASP A 81 -9.14 13.27 -6.66
CA ASP A 81 -9.25 14.61 -7.25
C ASP A 81 -10.17 15.53 -6.44
N SER A 82 -11.23 14.97 -5.84
CA SER A 82 -12.14 15.72 -4.98
C SER A 82 -11.51 16.14 -3.64
N ALA A 83 -10.50 15.40 -3.16
CA ALA A 83 -9.81 15.70 -1.91
C ALA A 83 -8.66 16.71 -2.08
N ILE A 84 -8.21 16.95 -3.32
CA ILE A 84 -7.15 17.91 -3.61
C ILE A 84 -7.70 19.33 -3.52
N VAL A 85 -7.24 20.08 -2.52
CA VAL A 85 -7.54 21.50 -2.38
C VAL A 85 -6.80 22.28 -3.47
N ARG A 86 -7.54 22.83 -4.44
CA ARG A 86 -6.98 23.58 -5.57
C ARG A 86 -6.77 25.06 -5.27
N GLU A 87 -7.58 25.62 -4.40
CA GLU A 87 -7.53 27.03 -4.03
C GLU A 87 -6.69 27.23 -2.77
N LYS A 88 -5.92 28.31 -2.73
CA LYS A 88 -5.10 28.64 -1.56
C LYS A 88 -5.92 29.43 -0.54
N PRO A 89 -6.26 28.88 0.63
CA PRO A 89 -6.83 29.69 1.70
C PRO A 89 -5.82 30.74 2.16
N ASN A 90 -6.28 31.97 2.34
CA ASN A 90 -5.43 33.14 2.65
C ASN A 90 -5.07 33.23 4.14
N ILE A 91 -4.41 32.20 4.69
CA ILE A 91 -3.98 32.16 6.10
C ILE A 91 -2.46 32.37 6.19
N LYS A 92 -2.02 33.29 7.04
CA LYS A 92 -0.60 33.57 7.31
C LYS A 92 -0.15 32.93 8.62
N TRP A 93 1.16 32.72 8.76
CA TRP A 93 1.76 32.19 10.00
C TRP A 93 1.53 33.07 11.23
N THR A 94 1.31 34.37 11.03
CA THR A 94 0.97 35.36 12.07
C THR A 94 -0.46 35.21 12.60
N ASP A 95 -1.35 34.62 11.81
CA ASP A 95 -2.77 34.49 12.15
C ASP A 95 -3.02 33.28 13.07
N VAL A 96 -2.03 32.38 13.17
CA VAL A 96 -2.04 31.24 14.08
C VAL A 96 -1.31 31.65 15.36
N ALA A 97 -1.96 31.59 16.51
CA ALA A 97 -1.32 31.88 17.79
C ALA A 97 -0.51 30.68 18.31
N GLY A 98 0.66 30.94 18.91
CA GLY A 98 1.50 29.90 19.53
C GLY A 98 2.10 28.88 18.54
N LEU A 99 2.36 27.67 19.03
CA LEU A 99 2.81 26.49 18.29
C LEU A 99 4.14 26.69 17.56
N GLU A 100 5.07 27.41 18.17
CA GLU A 100 6.36 27.81 17.59
C GLU A 100 7.18 26.59 17.12
N SER A 101 7.23 25.53 17.94
CA SER A 101 7.94 24.29 17.59
C SER A 101 7.33 23.60 16.37
N ALA A 102 6.01 23.54 16.28
CA ALA A 102 5.31 22.93 15.15
C ALA A 102 5.46 23.78 13.87
N LYS A 103 5.37 25.11 13.98
CA LYS A 103 5.58 26.03 12.86
C LYS A 103 7.00 25.91 12.32
N GLN A 104 8.00 25.88 13.19
CA GLN A 104 9.39 25.71 12.80
C GLN A 104 9.61 24.36 12.12
N ALA A 105 9.11 23.27 12.70
CA ALA A 105 9.20 21.94 12.10
C ALA A 105 8.58 21.88 10.70
N LEU A 106 7.40 22.49 10.49
CA LEU A 106 6.77 22.56 9.17
C LEU A 106 7.57 23.42 8.17
N GLN A 107 8.16 24.53 8.62
CA GLN A 107 9.02 25.34 7.77
C GLN A 107 10.27 24.57 7.34
N GLU A 108 10.93 23.88 8.26
CA GLU A 108 12.13 23.11 7.98
C GLU A 108 11.87 21.86 7.14
N ALA A 109 10.76 21.15 7.39
CA ALA A 109 10.43 19.92 6.68
C ALA A 109 9.81 20.15 5.29
N VAL A 110 9.11 21.26 5.08
CA VAL A 110 8.35 21.50 3.83
C VAL A 110 8.89 22.68 3.05
N ILE A 111 9.16 23.82 3.70
CA ILE A 111 9.50 25.07 3.01
C ILE A 111 10.99 25.14 2.65
N LEU A 112 11.89 24.78 3.57
CA LEU A 112 13.33 24.84 3.31
C LEU A 112 13.81 23.91 2.17
N PRO A 113 13.31 22.67 2.03
CA PRO A 113 13.69 21.80 0.91
C PRO A 113 13.29 22.38 -0.44
N VAL A 114 12.11 23.01 -0.51
CA VAL A 114 11.62 23.65 -1.74
C VAL A 114 12.41 24.92 -2.04
N LYS A 115 12.75 25.72 -1.01
CA LYS A 115 13.45 27.00 -1.17
C LYS A 115 14.95 26.84 -1.43
N PHE A 116 15.58 25.82 -0.84
CA PHE A 116 17.00 25.54 -0.95
C PHE A 116 17.28 24.06 -1.27
N PRO A 117 16.86 23.54 -2.43
CA PRO A 117 17.01 22.12 -2.77
C PRO A 117 18.45 21.60 -2.65
N GLN A 118 19.44 22.47 -2.87
CA GLN A 118 20.86 22.14 -2.79
C GLN A 118 21.35 21.73 -1.40
N PHE A 119 20.64 22.11 -0.32
CA PHE A 119 20.98 21.68 1.05
C PHE A 119 20.29 20.37 1.44
N PHE A 120 19.35 19.88 0.63
CA PHE A 120 18.54 18.70 0.90
C PHE A 120 18.77 17.61 -0.15
N THR A 121 20.04 17.34 -0.50
CA THR A 121 20.41 16.42 -1.58
C THR A 121 20.50 14.95 -1.17
N GLY A 122 20.17 14.61 0.09
CA GLY A 122 20.12 13.23 0.60
C GLY A 122 21.34 12.40 0.19
N LYS A 123 22.50 12.64 0.81
CA LYS A 123 23.64 11.73 0.70
C LYS A 123 23.65 10.76 1.86
#